data_AF-A0AA44NNN7-F1
#
_entry.id   AF-A0AA44NNN7-F1
#
_cell.length_a   1.000
_cell.length_b   1.000
_cell.length_c   1.000
_cell.angle_alpha   90.00
_cell.angle_beta   90.00
_cell.angle_gamma   90.00
#
_symmetry.space_group_name_H-M   'P 1'
#
loop_
_entity.id
_entity.type
_entity.pdbx_description
1 polymer ?
#
loop_
_entity_poly.entity_id
_entity_poly.type
_entity_poly.pdbx_seq_one_letter_code
_entity_poly.pdbx_strand_id
1 'polypeptide(L)'
;MSIENYEKSIEVVPSVKSEYVSKINGYGVIPFSEGLNDACCIMRIIEINQLNKLRKKGAMLHSLTGLTIPEPESTAEEINLLLNHFSQICRREEEELSFRQRELSKAEAVKTNAGSKSAGSIAEAMNKLPARVARAEAERCYNIAASRLAEQRDRLEMLRRIPGLLASEAEHIGKGIDNRLLTSYPASQNIPVGFISVINDSTITSGIKFILEQLNVLSKSVNEIISLCSAPIDKYILNNGGMARALAYREYYKPEHGLLRAVVTDRDYVEYVVKNNLIVEYKKKLFS
;
A
#
# COMPACT_ATOMS: atom_id res chain seq x y z
N MET A 1 -3.92 -19.73 6.62
CA MET A 1 -2.48 -19.44 6.77
C MET A 1 -2.37 -18.26 7.72
N SER A 2 -1.73 -18.41 8.89
CA SER A 2 -1.56 -17.34 9.89
C SER A 2 -0.51 -16.33 9.42
N ILE A 3 -0.58 -15.09 9.93
CA ILE A 3 0.41 -14.01 9.73
C ILE A 3 1.85 -14.51 10.00
N GLU A 4 2.00 -15.49 10.90
CA GLU A 4 3.26 -16.15 11.26
C GLU A 4 3.99 -16.85 10.09
N ASN A 5 3.28 -17.25 9.03
CA ASN A 5 3.92 -17.88 7.87
C ASN A 5 4.56 -16.86 6.92
N TYR A 6 4.26 -15.56 7.06
CA TYR A 6 4.93 -14.48 6.32
C TYR A 6 6.33 -14.18 6.89
N GLU A 7 6.61 -14.57 8.15
CA GLU A 7 7.87 -14.28 8.84
C GLU A 7 8.98 -15.34 8.59
N LYS A 8 8.68 -16.44 7.89
CA LYS A 8 9.44 -17.70 8.05
C LYS A 8 10.31 -18.16 6.88
N SER A 9 10.70 -17.27 5.96
CA SER A 9 11.73 -17.56 4.96
C SER A 9 12.88 -16.56 5.06
N ILE A 10 13.71 -16.70 6.10
CA ILE A 10 14.96 -15.95 6.24
C ILE A 10 16.12 -16.94 6.06
N GLU A 11 16.67 -17.01 4.85
CA GLU A 11 18.03 -17.53 4.67
C GLU A 11 19.00 -16.68 5.52
N VAL A 12 19.99 -17.32 6.14
CA VAL A 12 20.98 -16.63 6.98
C VAL A 12 21.86 -15.76 6.08
N VAL A 13 21.43 -14.53 5.82
CA VAL A 13 22.21 -13.48 5.17
C VAL A 13 23.28 -13.04 6.19
N PRO A 14 24.58 -13.00 5.81
CA PRO A 14 25.60 -12.42 6.68
C PRO A 14 25.15 -11.02 7.12
N SER A 15 25.31 -10.68 8.40
CA SER A 15 24.95 -9.35 8.92
C SER A 15 25.61 -8.25 8.09
N VAL A 16 24.87 -7.64 7.16
CA VAL A 16 25.37 -6.59 6.30
C VAL A 16 25.33 -5.29 7.10
N LYS A 17 26.47 -4.62 7.25
CA LYS A 17 26.52 -3.29 7.89
C LYS A 17 25.84 -2.21 7.06
N SER A 18 25.65 -2.46 5.76
CA SER A 18 24.80 -1.62 4.91
C SER A 18 23.33 -1.81 5.28
N GLU A 19 22.78 -0.83 5.98
CA GLU A 19 21.37 -0.81 6.40
C GLU A 19 20.42 -0.88 5.19
N TYR A 20 20.66 -0.06 4.15
CA TYR A 20 19.77 0.02 2.99
C TYR A 20 19.73 -1.27 2.15
N VAL A 21 20.89 -1.90 1.91
CA VAL A 21 20.94 -3.18 1.17
C VAL A 21 20.28 -4.30 1.97
N SER A 22 20.44 -4.30 3.29
CA SER A 22 19.73 -5.25 4.16
C SER A 22 18.22 -5.11 4.05
N LYS A 23 17.70 -3.88 3.98
CA LYS A 23 16.26 -3.64 3.80
C LYS A 23 15.75 -4.07 2.43
N ILE A 24 16.54 -3.88 1.37
CA ILE A 24 16.16 -4.33 0.01
C ILE A 24 16.15 -5.87 -0.04
N ASN A 25 17.22 -6.52 0.41
CA ASN A 25 17.35 -7.98 0.36
C ASN A 25 16.41 -8.70 1.32
N GLY A 26 16.03 -8.05 2.43
CA GLY A 26 15.12 -8.62 3.41
C GLY A 26 13.64 -8.53 3.03
N TYR A 27 13.29 -7.85 1.94
CA TYR A 27 11.90 -7.76 1.50
C TYR A 27 11.56 -8.97 0.60
N GLY A 28 10.73 -9.87 1.12
CA GLY A 28 10.23 -11.02 0.39
C GLY A 28 8.83 -10.77 -0.18
N VAL A 29 8.61 -11.22 -1.41
CA VAL A 29 7.29 -11.21 -2.06
C VAL A 29 6.65 -12.59 -1.90
N ILE A 30 5.39 -12.62 -1.48
CA ILE A 30 4.63 -13.87 -1.35
C ILE A 30 3.42 -13.80 -2.28
N PRO A 31 3.38 -14.63 -3.35
CA PRO A 31 2.26 -14.67 -4.27
C PRO A 31 0.95 -15.09 -3.58
N PHE A 32 -0.15 -14.54 -4.07
CA PHE A 32 -1.49 -14.94 -3.69
C PHE A 32 -1.86 -16.27 -4.33
N SER A 33 -2.47 -17.15 -3.53
CA SER A 33 -2.94 -18.48 -3.94
C SER A 33 -4.38 -18.69 -3.50
N GLU A 34 -5.05 -19.66 -4.13
CA GLU A 34 -6.43 -20.02 -3.78
C GLU A 34 -6.55 -20.42 -2.30
N GLY A 35 -7.63 -19.96 -1.66
CA GLY A 35 -7.92 -20.24 -0.25
C GLY A 35 -7.26 -19.30 0.76
N LEU A 36 -6.48 -18.32 0.30
CA LEU A 36 -6.06 -17.19 1.15
C LEU A 36 -7.24 -16.25 1.44
N ASN A 37 -7.17 -15.56 2.59
CA ASN A 37 -8.27 -14.74 3.09
C ASN A 37 -8.31 -13.34 2.44
N ASP A 38 -9.38 -12.58 2.74
CA ASP A 38 -9.58 -11.21 2.25
C ASP A 38 -8.40 -10.28 2.61
N ALA A 39 -7.80 -10.48 3.79
CA ALA A 39 -6.63 -9.70 4.23
C ALA A 39 -5.46 -9.88 3.26
N CYS A 40 -5.11 -11.13 2.96
CA CYS A 40 -4.04 -11.47 2.02
C CYS A 40 -4.32 -10.91 0.63
N CYS A 41 -5.56 -11.01 0.15
CA CYS A 41 -5.95 -10.45 -1.15
C CYS A 41 -5.72 -8.93 -1.20
N ILE A 42 -6.24 -8.18 -0.23
CA ILE A 42 -6.11 -6.72 -0.17
C ILE A 42 -4.63 -6.31 -0.04
N MET A 43 -3.88 -6.95 0.85
CA MET A 43 -2.45 -6.65 1.06
C MET A 43 -1.66 -6.90 -0.22
N ARG A 44 -1.92 -8.00 -0.93
CA ARG A 44 -1.21 -8.32 -2.17
C ARG A 44 -1.50 -7.33 -3.29
N ILE A 45 -2.76 -6.91 -3.46
CA ILE A 45 -3.10 -5.87 -4.46
C ILE A 45 -2.35 -4.56 -4.18
N ILE A 46 -2.28 -4.17 -2.90
CA ILE A 46 -1.53 -2.99 -2.47
C ILE A 46 -0.04 -3.16 -2.74
N GLU A 47 0.53 -4.32 -2.40
CA GLU A 47 1.94 -4.64 -2.61
C GLU A 47 2.32 -4.57 -4.09
N ILE A 48 1.57 -5.24 -4.97
CA ILE A 48 1.79 -5.23 -6.42
C ILE A 48 1.84 -3.79 -6.95
N ASN A 49 0.87 -2.96 -6.57
CA ASN A 49 0.81 -1.56 -7.01
C ASN A 49 2.03 -0.75 -6.54
N GLN A 50 2.46 -0.93 -5.28
CA GLN A 50 3.60 -0.18 -4.75
C GLN A 50 4.93 -0.65 -5.35
N LEU A 51 5.12 -1.95 -5.56
CA LEU A 51 6.30 -2.49 -6.22
C LEU A 51 6.37 -2.04 -7.68
N ASN A 52 5.24 -2.03 -8.41
CA ASN A 52 5.20 -1.51 -9.79
C ASN A 52 5.64 -0.04 -9.84
N LYS A 53 5.21 0.80 -8.89
CA LYS A 53 5.68 2.21 -8.80
C LYS A 53 7.18 2.33 -8.60
N LEU A 54 7.83 1.35 -7.99
CA LEU A 54 9.28 1.34 -7.79
C LEU A 54 10.06 0.89 -9.03
N ARG A 55 9.44 0.26 -10.03
CA ARG A 55 10.13 -0.29 -11.22
C ARG A 55 11.09 0.69 -11.90
N LYS A 56 10.66 1.94 -12.13
CA LYS A 56 11.54 2.98 -12.72
C LYS A 56 12.75 3.30 -11.84
N LYS A 57 12.55 3.35 -10.51
CA LYS A 57 13.62 3.57 -9.55
C LYS A 57 14.52 2.34 -9.44
N GLY A 58 13.96 1.13 -9.51
CA GLY A 58 14.70 -0.13 -9.60
C GLY A 58 15.63 -0.16 -10.81
N ALA A 59 15.13 0.21 -11.99
CA ALA A 59 15.95 0.33 -13.20
C ALA A 59 17.07 1.37 -13.05
N MET A 60 16.79 2.52 -12.42
CA MET A 60 17.80 3.53 -12.13
C MET A 60 18.86 3.00 -11.15
N LEU A 61 18.45 2.38 -10.05
CA LEU A 61 19.34 1.76 -9.07
C LEU A 61 20.25 0.73 -9.75
N HIS A 62 19.67 -0.15 -10.56
CA HIS A 62 20.41 -1.16 -11.32
C HIS A 62 21.42 -0.52 -12.27
N SER A 63 21.04 0.52 -13.00
CA SER A 63 21.98 1.22 -13.90
C SER A 63 23.17 1.87 -13.16
N LEU A 64 22.94 2.33 -11.92
CA LEU A 64 23.95 3.00 -11.11
C LEU A 64 24.88 2.03 -10.38
N THR A 65 24.35 0.89 -9.94
CA THR A 65 25.01 0.02 -8.95
C THR A 65 25.05 -1.44 -9.36
N GLY A 66 24.15 -1.91 -10.23
CA GLY A 66 23.92 -3.33 -10.50
C GLY A 66 22.94 -4.00 -9.53
N LEU A 67 22.56 -3.36 -8.43
CA LEU A 67 21.57 -3.91 -7.50
C LEU A 67 20.18 -3.97 -8.12
N THR A 68 19.42 -4.99 -7.74
CA THR A 68 18.02 -5.17 -8.10
C THR A 68 17.12 -4.93 -6.89
N ILE A 69 15.85 -4.63 -7.14
CA ILE A 69 14.80 -4.58 -6.11
C ILE A 69 13.84 -5.74 -6.36
N PRO A 70 13.07 -6.17 -5.35
CA PRO A 70 11.96 -7.09 -5.58
C PRO A 70 11.00 -6.51 -6.62
N GLU A 71 10.69 -7.30 -7.63
CA GLU A 71 9.62 -7.01 -8.59
C GLU A 71 8.28 -7.52 -8.03
N PRO A 72 7.12 -7.09 -8.56
CA PRO A 72 5.84 -7.64 -8.15
C PRO A 72 5.75 -9.16 -8.28
N GLU A 73 6.49 -9.77 -9.22
CA GLU A 73 6.50 -11.22 -9.52
C GLU A 73 5.11 -11.83 -9.78
N SER A 74 4.13 -10.99 -10.13
CA SER A 74 2.75 -11.42 -10.36
C SER A 74 2.54 -11.97 -11.76
N THR A 75 1.86 -13.11 -11.87
CA THR A 75 1.44 -13.69 -13.15
C THR A 75 0.03 -13.27 -13.54
N ALA A 76 -0.37 -13.50 -14.80
CA ALA A 76 -1.73 -13.24 -15.24
C ALA A 76 -2.76 -14.04 -14.43
N GLU A 77 -2.42 -15.28 -14.08
CA GLU A 77 -3.24 -16.16 -13.25
C GLU A 77 -3.44 -15.58 -11.85
N GLU A 78 -2.38 -15.07 -11.21
CA GLU A 78 -2.48 -14.44 -9.89
C GLU A 78 -3.36 -13.19 -9.95
N ILE A 79 -3.16 -12.32 -10.94
CA ILE A 79 -3.99 -11.12 -11.11
C ILE A 79 -5.47 -11.49 -11.25
N ASN A 80 -5.79 -12.50 -12.06
CA ASN A 80 -7.16 -12.96 -12.23
C ASN A 80 -7.73 -13.57 -10.93
N LEU A 81 -6.93 -14.31 -10.17
CA LEU A 81 -7.33 -14.83 -8.86
C LEU A 81 -7.66 -13.69 -7.88
N LEU A 82 -6.81 -12.66 -7.81
CA LEU A 82 -7.03 -11.48 -6.98
C LEU A 82 -8.32 -10.75 -7.38
N LEU A 83 -8.53 -10.51 -8.68
CA LEU A 83 -9.74 -9.88 -9.20
C LEU A 83 -11.00 -10.68 -8.85
N ASN A 84 -10.97 -12.00 -9.06
CA ASN A 84 -12.08 -12.88 -8.74
C ASN A 84 -12.38 -12.90 -7.24
N HIS A 85 -11.35 -13.04 -6.40
CA HIS A 85 -11.52 -13.01 -4.94
C HIS A 85 -12.11 -11.67 -4.49
N PHE A 86 -11.61 -10.56 -5.02
CA PHE A 86 -12.11 -9.23 -4.68
C PHE A 86 -13.55 -8.99 -5.16
N SER A 87 -13.96 -9.58 -6.28
CA SER A 87 -15.35 -9.52 -6.73
C SER A 87 -16.31 -10.12 -5.71
N GLN A 88 -15.89 -11.16 -4.98
CA GLN A 88 -16.67 -11.77 -3.90
C GLN A 88 -16.74 -10.84 -2.68
N ILE A 89 -15.66 -10.12 -2.36
CA ILE A 89 -15.67 -9.08 -1.32
C ILE A 89 -16.71 -8.01 -1.68
N CYS A 90 -16.65 -7.46 -2.90
CA CYS A 90 -17.62 -6.44 -3.35
C CYS A 90 -19.06 -6.96 -3.31
N ARG A 91 -19.31 -8.21 -3.72
CA ARG A 91 -20.65 -8.81 -3.67
C ARG A 91 -21.21 -8.90 -2.25
N ARG A 92 -20.40 -9.30 -1.26
CA ARG A 92 -20.85 -9.33 0.15
C ARG A 92 -21.25 -7.94 0.64
N GLU A 93 -20.49 -6.92 0.25
CA GLU A 93 -20.75 -5.52 0.63
C GLU A 93 -21.98 -4.93 -0.08
N GLU A 94 -22.28 -5.40 -1.31
CA GLU A 94 -23.51 -5.08 -2.03
C GLU A 94 -24.74 -5.73 -1.40
N GLU A 95 -24.62 -6.98 -0.93
CA GLU A 95 -25.67 -7.69 -0.20
C GLU A 95 -25.97 -6.99 1.14
N GLU A 96 -24.94 -6.55 1.86
CA GLU A 96 -25.08 -5.76 3.08
C GLU A 96 -25.71 -4.38 2.79
N LEU A 97 -25.29 -3.70 1.72
CA LEU A 97 -25.91 -2.43 1.30
C LEU A 97 -27.41 -2.62 1.02
N SER A 98 -27.78 -3.69 0.33
CA SER A 98 -29.18 -4.03 0.03
C SER A 98 -29.97 -4.37 1.31
N PHE A 99 -29.33 -4.98 2.31
CA PHE A 99 -29.92 -5.18 3.63
C PHE A 99 -30.18 -3.83 4.33
N ARG A 100 -29.21 -2.92 4.38
CA ARG A 100 -29.36 -1.58 4.97
C ARG A 100 -30.42 -0.73 4.29
N GLN A 101 -30.56 -0.83 2.97
CA GLN A 101 -31.63 -0.17 2.23
C GLN A 101 -33.01 -0.63 2.72
N ARG A 102 -33.20 -1.94 2.92
CA ARG A 102 -34.44 -2.50 3.46
C ARG A 102 -34.69 -2.05 4.91
N GLU A 103 -33.65 -1.93 5.73
CA GLU A 103 -33.78 -1.36 7.10
C GLU A 103 -34.24 0.09 7.06
N LEU A 104 -33.67 0.92 6.18
CA LEU A 104 -34.07 2.31 6.02
C LEU A 104 -35.53 2.43 5.58
N SER A 105 -35.97 1.66 4.57
CA SER A 105 -37.36 1.68 4.12
C SER A 105 -38.35 1.26 5.21
N LYS A 106 -37.97 0.29 6.06
CA LYS A 106 -38.78 -0.10 7.23
C LYS A 106 -38.86 1.03 8.26
N ALA A 107 -37.73 1.68 8.56
CA ALA A 107 -37.69 2.79 9.50
C ALA A 107 -38.49 4.00 8.99
N GLU A 108 -38.45 4.26 7.68
CA GLU A 108 -39.24 5.29 7.00
C GLU A 108 -40.74 5.03 7.15
N ALA A 109 -41.19 3.80 6.90
CA ALA A 109 -42.59 3.40 7.07
C ALA A 109 -43.07 3.58 8.53
N VAL A 110 -42.22 3.29 9.52
CA VAL A 110 -42.54 3.53 10.94
C VAL A 110 -42.63 5.03 11.23
N LYS A 111 -41.70 5.83 10.71
CA LYS A 111 -41.70 7.29 10.85
C LYS A 111 -42.95 7.92 10.23
N THR A 112 -43.35 7.52 9.03
CA THR A 112 -44.56 8.02 8.37
C THR A 112 -45.82 7.63 9.16
N ASN A 113 -45.90 6.38 9.64
CA ASN A 113 -47.03 5.91 10.45
C ASN A 113 -47.13 6.62 11.80
N ALA A 114 -46.00 6.97 12.42
CA ALA A 114 -45.98 7.77 13.66
C ALA A 114 -46.40 9.23 13.41
N GLY A 115 -46.10 9.79 12.22
CA GLY A 115 -46.49 11.14 11.81
C GLY A 115 -47.96 11.29 11.37
N SER A 116 -48.57 10.25 10.81
CA SER A 116 -49.88 10.31 10.14
C SER A 116 -51.11 10.32 11.06
N LYS A 117 -50.98 10.16 12.39
CA LYS A 117 -52.13 10.24 13.31
C LYS A 117 -52.49 11.71 13.60
N SER A 118 -53.41 12.28 12.81
CA SER A 118 -54.09 13.54 13.13
C SER A 118 -55.07 13.30 14.28
N ALA A 119 -54.97 14.08 15.36
CA ALA A 119 -55.81 13.94 16.54
C ALA A 119 -57.29 14.24 16.20
N GLY A 120 -58.12 13.21 16.17
CA GLY A 120 -59.56 13.29 15.96
C GLY A 120 -60.39 13.24 17.24
N SER A 121 -59.80 12.89 18.40
CA SER A 121 -60.55 12.77 19.67
C SER A 121 -59.85 13.35 20.90
N ILE A 122 -60.64 13.66 21.94
CA ILE A 122 -60.19 14.18 23.25
C ILE A 122 -59.26 13.18 23.97
N ALA A 123 -59.43 11.86 23.76
CA ALA A 123 -58.55 10.84 24.30
C ALA A 123 -57.13 10.87 23.69
N GLU A 124 -57.00 11.29 22.43
CA GLU A 124 -55.69 11.50 21.79
C GLU A 124 -55.00 12.78 22.29
N ALA A 125 -55.78 13.77 22.74
CA ALA A 125 -55.23 14.97 23.37
C ALA A 125 -54.60 14.68 24.75
N MET A 126 -55.10 13.69 25.49
CA MET A 126 -54.51 13.22 26.75
C MET A 126 -53.26 12.35 26.53
N ASN A 127 -53.09 11.73 25.35
CA ASN A 127 -51.95 10.89 24.99
C ASN A 127 -50.85 11.61 24.16
N LYS A 128 -50.80 12.95 24.20
CA LYS A 128 -49.84 13.77 23.41
C LYS A 128 -48.37 13.52 23.77
N LEU A 129 -48.05 13.30 25.06
CA LEU A 129 -46.66 13.10 25.50
C LEU A 129 -46.10 11.75 25.02
N PRO A 130 -46.78 10.60 25.19
CA PRO A 130 -46.38 9.32 24.57
C PRO A 130 -46.28 9.37 23.04
N ALA A 131 -47.21 10.04 22.36
CA ALA A 131 -47.19 10.17 20.90
C ALA A 131 -45.99 10.99 20.38
N ARG A 132 -45.61 12.05 21.11
CA ARG A 132 -44.42 12.86 20.79
C ARG A 132 -43.13 12.06 21.00
N VAL A 133 -43.04 11.27 22.07
CA VAL A 133 -41.90 10.39 22.33
C VAL A 133 -41.78 9.32 21.24
N ALA A 134 -42.89 8.70 20.83
CA ALA A 134 -42.90 7.71 19.75
C ALA A 134 -42.47 8.29 18.39
N ARG A 135 -42.87 9.54 18.07
CA ARG A 135 -42.41 10.24 16.86
C ARG A 135 -40.92 10.55 16.91
N ALA A 136 -40.43 11.06 18.03
CA ALA A 136 -39.01 11.36 18.21
C ALA A 136 -38.14 10.10 18.11
N GLU A 137 -38.59 8.99 18.68
CA GLU A 137 -37.89 7.70 18.57
C GLU A 137 -37.92 7.16 17.13
N ALA A 138 -39.06 7.23 16.44
CA ALA A 138 -39.14 6.82 15.03
C ALA A 138 -38.23 7.65 14.12
N GLU A 139 -38.15 8.97 14.36
CA GLU A 139 -37.22 9.86 13.65
C GLU A 139 -35.76 9.53 13.96
N ARG A 140 -35.44 9.24 15.23
CA ARG A 140 -34.10 8.79 15.63
C ARG A 140 -33.72 7.48 14.94
N CYS A 141 -34.60 6.48 14.93
CA CYS A 141 -34.36 5.20 14.25
C CYS A 141 -34.12 5.39 12.75
N TYR A 142 -34.92 6.24 12.09
CA TYR A 142 -34.72 6.59 10.68
C TYR A 142 -33.35 7.22 10.45
N ASN A 143 -32.95 8.21 11.26
CA ASN A 143 -31.66 8.88 11.11
C ASN A 143 -30.48 7.92 11.31
N ILE A 144 -30.57 6.99 12.28
CA ILE A 144 -29.54 5.95 12.47
C ILE A 144 -29.47 5.02 11.26
N ALA A 145 -30.60 4.57 10.73
CA ALA A 145 -30.64 3.70 9.54
C ALA A 145 -30.08 4.42 8.31
N ALA A 146 -30.38 5.72 8.15
CA ALA A 146 -29.85 6.53 7.05
C ALA A 146 -28.33 6.71 7.16
N SER A 147 -27.79 6.97 8.36
CA SER A 147 -26.34 7.05 8.59
C SER A 147 -25.65 5.75 8.22
N ARG A 148 -26.16 4.61 8.71
CA ARG A 148 -25.59 3.27 8.41
C ARG A 148 -25.62 2.95 6.93
N LEU A 149 -26.68 3.33 6.22
CA LEU A 149 -26.76 3.15 4.77
C LEU A 149 -25.70 3.99 4.04
N ALA A 150 -25.53 5.25 4.45
CA ALA A 150 -24.52 6.14 3.87
C ALA A 150 -23.11 5.60 4.11
N GLU A 151 -22.78 5.21 5.35
CA GLU A 151 -21.51 4.59 5.73
C GLU A 151 -21.22 3.34 4.89
N GLN A 152 -22.21 2.46 4.71
CA GLN A 152 -22.05 1.24 3.90
C GLN A 152 -21.85 1.56 2.41
N ARG A 153 -22.51 2.59 1.89
CA ARG A 153 -22.35 3.03 0.50
C ARG A 153 -20.93 3.55 0.26
N ASP A 154 -20.44 4.40 1.16
CA ASP A 154 -19.10 4.99 1.07
C ASP A 154 -18.03 3.90 1.19
N ARG A 155 -18.22 2.92 2.10
CA ARG A 155 -17.35 1.74 2.22
C ARG A 155 -17.30 0.95 0.92
N LEU A 156 -18.43 0.61 0.32
CA LEU A 156 -18.48 -0.12 -0.95
C LEU A 156 -17.80 0.66 -2.09
N GLU A 157 -18.01 1.97 -2.17
CA GLU A 157 -17.37 2.82 -3.16
C GLU A 157 -15.84 2.80 -3.01
N MET A 158 -15.32 2.91 -1.78
CA MET A 158 -13.88 2.83 -1.53
C MET A 158 -13.30 1.46 -1.87
N LEU A 159 -13.98 0.38 -1.49
CA LEU A 159 -13.54 -0.99 -1.79
C LEU A 159 -13.45 -1.24 -3.30
N ARG A 160 -14.43 -0.76 -4.08
CA ARG A 160 -14.44 -0.92 -5.55
C ARG A 160 -13.26 -0.25 -6.27
N ARG A 161 -12.52 0.64 -5.61
CA ARG A 161 -11.33 1.29 -6.19
C ARG A 161 -10.05 0.47 -6.02
N ILE A 162 -10.05 -0.55 -5.17
CA ILE A 162 -8.84 -1.33 -4.86
C ILE A 162 -8.42 -2.23 -6.02
N PRO A 163 -9.30 -3.01 -6.68
CA PRO A 163 -8.88 -3.84 -7.81
C PRO A 163 -8.29 -3.03 -8.97
N GLY A 164 -8.75 -1.79 -9.13
CA GLY A 164 -8.21 -0.85 -10.12
C GLY A 164 -6.73 -0.50 -9.93
N LEU A 165 -6.14 -0.78 -8.77
CA LEU A 165 -4.70 -0.65 -8.50
C LEU A 165 -3.86 -1.65 -9.31
N LEU A 166 -4.46 -2.75 -9.78
CA LEU A 166 -3.79 -3.76 -10.60
C LEU A 166 -3.61 -3.33 -12.06
N ALA A 167 -4.25 -2.24 -12.51
CA ALA A 167 -4.30 -1.87 -13.92
C ALA A 167 -2.91 -1.72 -14.57
N SER A 168 -1.99 -1.04 -13.88
CA SER A 168 -0.62 -0.82 -14.37
C SER A 168 0.19 -2.12 -14.46
N GLU A 169 -0.10 -3.09 -13.60
CA GLU A 169 0.61 -4.38 -13.62
C GLU A 169 0.00 -5.31 -14.66
N ALA A 170 -1.32 -5.34 -14.78
CA ALA A 170 -2.03 -6.04 -15.83
C ALA A 170 -1.59 -5.58 -17.23
N GLU A 171 -1.42 -4.27 -17.44
CA GLU A 171 -0.89 -3.73 -18.70
C GLU A 171 0.55 -4.19 -18.97
N HIS A 172 1.39 -4.25 -17.93
CA HIS A 172 2.77 -4.72 -18.03
C HIS A 172 2.85 -6.22 -18.41
N ILE A 173 2.00 -7.06 -17.81
CA ILE A 173 1.90 -8.49 -18.11
C ILE A 173 1.33 -8.72 -19.51
N GLY A 174 0.30 -7.96 -19.89
CA GLY A 174 -0.32 -8.01 -21.21
C GLY A 174 -1.33 -9.15 -21.36
N LYS A 175 -0.91 -10.29 -21.92
CA LYS A 175 -1.84 -11.38 -22.30
C LYS A 175 -2.30 -12.19 -21.08
N GLY A 176 -3.53 -12.71 -21.15
CA GLY A 176 -4.09 -13.62 -20.14
C GLY A 176 -4.88 -12.94 -19.02
N ILE A 177 -4.92 -11.60 -18.97
CA ILE A 177 -5.72 -10.86 -17.99
C ILE A 177 -7.21 -10.87 -18.38
N ASP A 178 -8.09 -11.09 -17.39
CA ASP A 178 -9.53 -10.84 -17.53
C ASP A 178 -9.81 -9.33 -17.55
N ASN A 179 -9.59 -8.75 -18.73
CA ASN A 179 -9.81 -7.33 -18.97
C ASN A 179 -11.27 -6.92 -18.74
N ARG A 180 -12.24 -7.84 -18.92
CA ARG A 180 -13.65 -7.52 -18.67
C ARG A 180 -13.88 -7.27 -17.18
N LEU A 181 -13.32 -8.12 -16.32
CA LEU A 181 -13.43 -7.95 -14.88
C LEU A 181 -12.61 -6.75 -14.41
N LEU A 182 -11.37 -6.59 -14.89
CA LEU A 182 -10.51 -5.47 -14.50
C LEU A 182 -11.13 -4.11 -14.85
N THR A 183 -11.67 -3.96 -16.06
CA THR A 183 -12.28 -2.69 -16.52
C THR A 183 -13.62 -2.38 -15.85
N SER A 184 -14.23 -3.33 -15.14
CA SER A 184 -15.40 -3.06 -14.29
C SER A 184 -15.05 -2.23 -13.05
N TYR A 185 -13.77 -2.14 -12.70
CA TYR A 185 -13.26 -1.33 -11.60
C TYR A 185 -12.62 -0.03 -12.12
N PRO A 186 -12.83 1.11 -11.43
CA PRO A 186 -12.15 2.35 -11.78
C PRO A 186 -10.64 2.20 -11.65
N ALA A 187 -9.91 2.37 -12.75
CA ALA A 187 -8.44 2.34 -12.73
C ALA A 187 -7.91 3.40 -11.75
N SER A 188 -6.95 3.02 -10.92
CA SER A 188 -6.33 3.91 -9.95
C SER A 188 -4.86 3.59 -9.82
N GLN A 189 -4.04 4.63 -9.64
CA GLN A 189 -2.65 4.46 -9.25
C GLN A 189 -2.47 4.58 -7.74
N ASN A 190 -3.44 5.18 -7.03
CA ASN A 190 -3.29 5.53 -5.62
C ASN A 190 -4.33 4.81 -4.78
N ILE A 191 -3.89 4.33 -3.62
CA ILE A 191 -4.79 3.79 -2.60
C ILE A 191 -5.73 4.93 -2.19
N PRO A 192 -7.06 4.72 -2.21
CA PRO A 192 -8.02 5.77 -1.85
C PRO A 192 -7.74 6.35 -0.47
N VAL A 193 -7.84 7.68 -0.34
CA VAL A 193 -7.74 8.35 0.95
C VAL A 193 -8.89 7.88 1.85
N GLY A 194 -8.57 7.51 3.09
CA GLY A 194 -9.57 6.94 4.02
C GLY A 194 -9.88 5.45 3.81
N PHE A 195 -9.21 4.77 2.88
CA PHE A 195 -9.42 3.34 2.66
C PHE A 195 -9.28 2.49 3.93
N ILE A 196 -8.24 2.75 4.72
CA ILE A 196 -8.00 1.99 5.96
C ILE A 196 -9.12 2.25 6.99
N SER A 197 -9.65 3.47 7.05
CA SER A 197 -10.71 3.82 8.02
C SER A 197 -12.05 3.17 7.72
N VAL A 198 -12.30 2.76 6.46
CA VAL A 198 -13.54 2.05 6.14
C VAL A 198 -13.46 0.56 6.42
N ILE A 199 -12.29 0.00 6.80
CA ILE A 199 -12.11 -1.42 7.12
C ILE A 199 -12.41 -1.67 8.61
N ASN A 200 -13.51 -2.37 8.89
CA ASN A 200 -13.96 -2.67 10.26
C ASN A 200 -13.25 -3.87 10.91
N ASP A 201 -12.28 -4.50 10.23
CA ASP A 201 -11.49 -5.61 10.74
C ASP A 201 -10.10 -5.12 11.16
N SER A 202 -9.77 -5.26 12.45
CA SER A 202 -8.50 -4.81 13.03
C SER A 202 -7.32 -5.63 12.55
N THR A 203 -7.51 -6.92 12.24
CA THR A 203 -6.47 -7.81 11.72
C THR A 203 -6.10 -7.41 10.29
N ILE A 204 -7.11 -7.19 9.44
CA ILE A 204 -6.92 -6.70 8.07
C ILE A 204 -6.22 -5.34 8.10
N THR A 205 -6.71 -4.42 8.93
CA THR A 205 -6.14 -3.08 9.08
C THR A 205 -4.67 -3.12 9.51
N SER A 206 -4.33 -4.00 10.46
CA SER A 206 -2.95 -4.13 10.96
C SER A 206 -2.03 -4.73 9.89
N GLY A 207 -2.49 -5.73 9.14
CA GLY A 207 -1.75 -6.30 8.01
C GLY A 207 -1.47 -5.26 6.92
N ILE A 208 -2.47 -4.47 6.54
CA ILE A 208 -2.31 -3.39 5.55
C ILE A 208 -1.30 -2.34 6.02
N LYS A 209 -1.36 -1.94 7.30
CA LYS A 209 -0.39 -0.99 7.86
C LYS A 209 1.02 -1.55 7.84
N PHE A 210 1.18 -2.81 8.24
CA PHE A 210 2.46 -3.51 8.24
C PHE A 210 3.08 -3.53 6.83
N ILE A 211 2.34 -3.98 5.81
CA ILE A 211 2.89 -4.07 4.45
C ILE A 211 3.24 -2.69 3.89
N LEU A 212 2.41 -1.66 4.16
CA LEU A 212 2.69 -0.28 3.75
C LEU A 212 3.96 0.27 4.42
N GLU A 213 4.20 -0.07 5.68
CA GLU A 213 5.42 0.31 6.39
C GLU A 213 6.66 -0.36 5.77
N GLN A 214 6.60 -1.67 5.50
CA GLN A 214 7.70 -2.40 4.86
C GLN A 214 8.01 -1.83 3.47
N LEU A 215 6.99 -1.58 2.65
CA LEU A 215 7.13 -0.97 1.31
C LEU A 215 7.68 0.46 1.37
N ASN A 216 7.31 1.24 2.40
CA ASN A 216 7.87 2.56 2.62
C ASN A 216 9.36 2.50 3.00
N VAL A 217 9.75 1.55 3.86
CA VAL A 217 11.16 1.29 4.20
C VAL A 217 11.96 0.88 2.96
N LEU A 218 11.42 -0.01 2.14
CA LEU A 218 12.01 -0.41 0.86
C LEU A 218 12.20 0.80 -0.07
N SER A 219 11.13 1.55 -0.31
CA SER A 219 11.14 2.75 -1.17
C SER A 219 12.16 3.78 -0.70
N LYS A 220 12.23 4.07 0.61
CA LYS A 220 13.21 4.98 1.19
C LYS A 220 14.64 4.49 0.99
N SER A 221 14.89 3.20 1.22
CA SER A 221 16.22 2.60 1.05
C SER A 221 16.69 2.69 -0.40
N VAL A 222 15.81 2.41 -1.36
CA VAL A 222 16.09 2.56 -2.80
C VAL A 222 16.41 4.01 -3.15
N ASN A 223 15.60 4.96 -2.67
CA ASN A 223 15.82 6.39 -2.95
C ASN A 223 17.14 6.89 -2.36
N GLU A 224 17.50 6.43 -1.17
CA GLU A 224 18.72 6.86 -0.51
C GLU A 224 19.95 6.38 -1.27
N ILE A 225 20.00 5.10 -1.67
CA ILE A 225 21.11 4.58 -2.49
C ILE A 225 21.20 5.33 -3.82
N ILE A 226 20.07 5.55 -4.50
CA ILE A 226 20.05 6.33 -5.75
C ILE A 226 20.59 7.74 -5.52
N SER A 227 20.19 8.41 -4.44
CA SER A 227 20.65 9.76 -4.09
C SER A 227 22.17 9.79 -3.90
N LEU A 228 22.71 8.84 -3.13
CA LEU A 228 24.15 8.72 -2.86
C LEU A 228 24.97 8.41 -4.12
N CYS A 229 24.41 7.63 -5.05
CA CYS A 229 25.08 7.20 -6.28
C CYS A 229 24.89 8.16 -7.46
N SER A 230 23.98 9.12 -7.36
CA SER A 230 23.69 10.07 -8.43
C SER A 230 24.73 11.17 -8.51
N ALA A 231 24.97 11.69 -9.71
CA ALA A 231 25.81 12.87 -9.88
C ALA A 231 25.17 14.06 -9.15
N PRO A 232 25.89 14.75 -8.25
CA PRO A 232 25.33 15.92 -7.58
C PRO A 232 24.99 17.01 -8.58
N ILE A 233 23.83 17.64 -8.41
CA ILE A 233 23.40 18.78 -9.23
C ILE A 233 23.94 20.09 -8.65
N ASP A 234 24.16 20.12 -7.33
CA ASP A 234 24.65 21.29 -6.62
C ASP A 234 26.12 21.57 -6.95
N LYS A 235 26.40 22.82 -7.39
CA LYS A 235 27.73 23.25 -7.82
C LYS A 235 28.75 23.24 -6.68
N TYR A 236 28.33 23.56 -5.46
CA TYR A 236 29.22 23.51 -4.31
C TYR A 236 29.61 22.07 -3.97
N ILE A 237 28.65 21.13 -3.97
CA ILE A 237 28.93 19.71 -3.74
C ILE A 237 29.85 19.15 -4.84
N LEU A 238 29.60 19.50 -6.11
CA LEU A 238 30.46 19.11 -7.24
C LEU A 238 31.90 19.58 -7.02
N ASN A 239 32.10 20.86 -6.71
CA ASN A 239 33.42 21.45 -6.48
C ASN A 239 34.15 20.86 -5.27
N ASN A 240 33.42 20.31 -4.30
CA ASN A 240 33.98 19.71 -3.10
C ASN A 240 34.11 18.18 -3.18
N GLY A 241 34.28 17.62 -4.37
CA GLY A 241 34.54 16.18 -4.58
C GLY A 241 33.27 15.32 -4.58
N GLY A 242 32.10 15.92 -4.81
CA GLY A 242 30.82 15.21 -4.88
C GLY A 242 30.78 14.10 -5.91
N MET A 243 31.38 14.31 -7.08
CA MET A 243 31.48 13.25 -8.11
C MET A 243 32.30 12.05 -7.65
N ALA A 244 33.44 12.29 -6.99
CA ALA A 244 34.28 11.22 -6.46
C ALA A 244 33.54 10.41 -5.38
N ARG A 245 32.76 11.08 -4.52
CA ARG A 245 31.89 10.41 -3.53
C ARG A 245 30.83 9.55 -4.22
N ALA A 246 30.12 10.09 -5.20
CA ALA A 246 29.07 9.35 -5.91
C ALA A 246 29.63 8.09 -6.60
N LEU A 247 30.80 8.19 -7.23
CA LEU A 247 31.49 7.04 -7.83
C LEU A 247 31.92 6.01 -6.79
N ALA A 248 32.43 6.45 -5.63
CA ALA A 248 32.76 5.55 -4.54
C ALA A 248 31.52 4.83 -3.98
N TYR A 249 30.38 5.52 -3.83
CA TYR A 249 29.12 4.86 -3.45
C TYR A 249 28.67 3.83 -4.49
N ARG A 250 28.76 4.15 -5.80
CA ARG A 250 28.46 3.15 -6.86
C ARG A 250 29.30 1.91 -6.71
N GLU A 251 30.61 2.09 -6.46
CA GLU A 251 31.52 0.97 -6.24
C GLU A 251 31.14 0.17 -4.99
N TYR A 252 30.82 0.83 -3.87
CA TYR A 252 30.39 0.17 -2.63
C TYR A 252 29.13 -0.70 -2.82
N TYR A 253 28.17 -0.19 -3.59
CA TYR A 253 26.87 -0.84 -3.79
C TYR A 253 26.87 -1.93 -4.87
N LYS A 254 27.97 -2.15 -5.59
CA LYS A 254 28.08 -3.24 -6.58
C LYS A 254 27.72 -4.62 -6.00
N PRO A 255 26.92 -5.45 -6.68
CA PRO A 255 26.52 -6.77 -6.17
C PRO A 255 27.70 -7.61 -5.66
N GLU A 256 28.83 -7.59 -6.36
CA GLU A 256 30.03 -8.39 -6.07
C GLU A 256 30.71 -8.01 -4.75
N HIS A 257 30.41 -6.83 -4.21
CA HIS A 257 31.05 -6.30 -2.99
C HIS A 257 30.31 -6.68 -1.70
N GLY A 258 29.60 -7.81 -1.68
CA GLY A 258 28.89 -8.30 -0.50
C GLY A 258 29.78 -8.44 0.76
N LEU A 259 31.01 -8.94 0.59
CA LEU A 259 31.97 -9.06 1.70
C LEU A 259 32.38 -7.70 2.26
N LEU A 260 32.62 -6.70 1.42
CA LEU A 260 32.92 -5.33 1.85
C LEU A 260 31.78 -4.77 2.71
N ARG A 261 30.53 -4.96 2.26
CA ARG A 261 29.34 -4.48 2.97
C ARG A 261 29.07 -5.22 4.28
N ALA A 262 29.64 -6.40 4.49
CA ALA A 262 29.55 -7.12 5.76
C ALA A 262 30.47 -6.50 6.84
N VAL A 263 31.54 -5.82 6.46
CA VAL A 263 32.56 -5.34 7.41
C VAL A 263 32.59 -3.81 7.60
N VAL A 264 32.26 -3.05 6.55
CA VAL A 264 32.41 -1.59 6.50
C VAL A 264 31.08 -0.93 6.08
N THR A 265 30.74 0.21 6.69
CA THR A 265 29.58 1.01 6.28
C THR A 265 29.85 1.74 4.97
N ASP A 266 28.80 2.16 4.27
CA ASP A 266 28.95 2.93 3.03
C ASP A 266 29.70 4.24 3.26
N ARG A 267 29.39 4.95 4.36
CA ARG A 267 30.07 6.20 4.75
C ARG A 267 31.55 6.01 5.02
N ASP A 268 31.92 5.01 5.83
CA ASP A 268 33.32 4.75 6.19
C ASP A 268 34.15 4.41 4.94
N TYR A 269 33.59 3.59 4.04
CA TYR A 269 34.24 3.23 2.79
C TYR A 269 34.46 4.46 1.89
N VAL A 270 33.42 5.27 1.69
CA VAL A 270 33.51 6.44 0.81
C VAL A 270 34.48 7.48 1.37
N GLU A 271 34.47 7.72 2.67
CA GLU A 271 35.45 8.62 3.30
C GLU A 271 36.89 8.14 3.08
N TYR A 272 37.13 6.83 3.25
CA TYR A 272 38.45 6.23 3.04
C TYR A 272 38.92 6.40 1.59
N VAL A 273 38.07 6.06 0.61
CA VAL A 273 38.40 6.16 -0.82
C VAL A 273 38.69 7.60 -1.23
N VAL A 274 37.86 8.55 -0.79
CA VAL A 274 38.03 9.97 -1.15
C VAL A 274 39.29 10.56 -0.51
N LYS A 275 39.57 10.26 0.76
CA LYS A 275 40.81 10.72 1.43
C LYS A 275 42.05 10.17 0.71
N ASN A 276 42.05 8.90 0.32
CA ASN A 276 43.18 8.30 -0.39
C ASN A 276 43.37 8.86 -1.80
N ASN A 277 42.29 9.10 -2.55
CA ASN A 277 42.39 9.70 -3.89
C ASN A 277 43.00 11.10 -3.83
N LEU A 278 42.64 11.91 -2.83
CA LEU A 278 43.27 13.23 -2.61
C LEU A 278 44.77 13.12 -2.32
N ILE A 279 45.18 12.13 -1.51
CA ILE A 279 46.61 11.89 -1.21
C ILE A 279 47.37 11.47 -2.47
N VAL A 280 46.78 10.61 -3.31
CA VAL A 280 47.40 10.16 -4.57
C VAL A 280 47.52 11.31 -5.56
N GLU A 281 46.50 12.15 -5.72
CA GLU A 281 46.56 13.34 -6.57
C GLU A 281 47.61 14.35 -6.07
N TYR A 282 47.67 14.57 -4.75
CA TYR A 282 48.67 15.46 -4.15
C TYR A 282 50.09 14.95 -4.38
N LYS A 283 50.34 13.65 -4.17
CA LYS A 283 51.64 13.04 -4.48
C LYS A 283 51.99 13.18 -5.96
N LYS A 284 51.04 12.91 -6.88
CA LYS A 284 51.28 13.10 -8.31
C LYS A 284 51.72 14.53 -8.63
N LYS A 285 51.06 15.55 -8.07
CA LYS A 285 51.44 16.97 -8.26
C LYS A 285 52.81 17.34 -7.69
N LEU A 286 53.24 16.69 -6.60
CA LEU A 286 54.55 16.95 -6.00
C LEU A 286 55.71 16.26 -6.72
N PHE A 287 55.43 15.20 -7.48
CA PHE A 287 56.44 14.36 -8.14
C PHE A 287 56.28 14.32 -9.68
N SER A 288 55.53 15.26 -10.25
CA SER A 288 55.38 15.52 -11.70
C SER A 288 56.05 16.82 -12.07
#